data_AF-A0A813JPF2-F1
#
_entry.id   AF-A0A813JPF2-F1
#
_cell.length_a   1.000
_cell.length_b   1.000
_cell.length_c   1.000
_cell.angle_alpha   90.00
_cell.angle_beta   90.00
_cell.angle_gamma   90.00
#
_symmetry.space_group_name_H-M   'P 1'
#
loop_
_entity.id
_entity.type
_entity.pdbx_description
1 polymer ?
#
loop_
_entity_poly.entity_id
_entity_poly.type
_entity_poly.pdbx_seq_one_letter_code
_entity_poly.pdbx_strand_id
1 'polypeptide(L)'
;DAGDPEFSRALAKQVTPQIRDFELEELLMVSWGAAGSCASDVDLFNAIQDEVAGRLREFEPRNFHDLASLQKFVQDILGVVWACNYANILSQPLLESAREAMKQTGVEMDKARGTSCSYQVPSLLETSIDSLLLKGQPQIVLDLPDRFVILKPPGWEVADQHTELQLLFFVRAVLGGQLPILFDAEHTYGFLHRLDVPSSGLILAAKTYEAYYDLQVQLSAGEVTRDYVVLCHGWARPGIEGLAEINARVSWRNSDLSASGGQGKPSRTLLKITAHAAHQAEALSLAAVRIATGRRHQIRSHLSHVGHPTVCDGKYTASATFQSDSYVCERNFLHRCRLVFRDANCVRREVTMPLPADLRRCLQKVASKERVSQGALQLWLGDLGPFDWEECNALKK
;
A
#
# COMPACT_ATOMS: atom_id res chain seq x y z
N ASP A 1 9.86 -1.67 -30.20
CA ASP A 1 9.76 -1.42 -28.76
C ASP A 1 8.32 -1.13 -28.39
N ALA A 2 7.78 -1.76 -27.34
CA ALA A 2 6.46 -1.44 -26.79
C ALA A 2 6.36 -0.01 -26.20
N GLY A 3 7.43 0.79 -26.30
CA GLY A 3 7.47 2.20 -25.95
C GLY A 3 7.29 3.16 -27.14
N ASP A 4 7.10 2.67 -28.37
CA ASP A 4 6.82 3.53 -29.53
C ASP A 4 5.39 4.10 -29.45
N PRO A 5 5.22 5.43 -29.33
CA PRO A 5 3.90 6.07 -29.30
C PRO A 5 3.08 5.83 -30.58
N GLU A 6 3.72 5.69 -31.74
CA GLU A 6 3.01 5.45 -33.01
C GLU A 6 2.44 4.04 -33.06
N PHE A 7 3.23 3.05 -32.63
CA PHE A 7 2.75 1.69 -32.47
C PHE A 7 1.58 1.60 -31.48
N SER A 8 1.68 2.29 -30.34
CA SER A 8 0.62 2.30 -29.32
C SER A 8 -0.69 2.87 -29.87
N ARG A 9 -0.64 3.97 -30.63
CA ARG A 9 -1.82 4.55 -31.30
C ARG A 9 -2.38 3.65 -32.40
N ALA A 10 -1.51 3.00 -33.19
CA ALA A 10 -1.96 2.08 -34.23
C ALA A 10 -2.67 0.87 -33.64
N LEU A 11 -2.14 0.33 -32.54
CA LEU A 11 -2.77 -0.75 -31.78
C LEU A 11 -4.13 -0.30 -31.22
N ALA A 12 -4.19 0.87 -30.57
CA ALA A 12 -5.44 1.42 -30.04
C ALA A 12 -6.52 1.53 -31.13
N LYS A 13 -6.18 2.02 -32.32
CA LYS A 13 -7.12 2.12 -33.46
C LYS A 13 -7.65 0.77 -33.93
N GLN A 14 -6.83 -0.30 -33.89
CA GLN A 14 -7.29 -1.64 -34.28
C GLN A 14 -8.08 -2.35 -33.19
N VAL A 15 -7.72 -2.16 -31.93
CA VAL A 15 -8.34 -2.85 -30.79
C VAL A 15 -9.68 -2.22 -30.41
N THR A 16 -9.78 -0.88 -30.40
CA THR A 16 -10.97 -0.17 -29.91
C THR A 16 -12.30 -0.66 -30.51
N PRO A 17 -12.42 -0.90 -31.84
CA PRO A 17 -13.66 -1.40 -32.43
C PRO A 17 -14.05 -2.83 -32.00
N GLN A 18 -13.12 -3.61 -31.47
CA GLN A 18 -13.27 -5.04 -31.15
C GLN A 18 -13.38 -5.30 -29.64
N ILE A 19 -13.35 -4.26 -28.79
CA ILE A 19 -13.36 -4.39 -27.32
C ILE A 19 -14.52 -5.24 -26.78
N ARG A 20 -15.67 -5.22 -27.45
CA ARG A 20 -16.86 -5.98 -27.04
C ARG A 20 -16.67 -7.49 -27.13
N ASP A 21 -15.78 -7.93 -28.03
CA ASP A 21 -15.53 -9.34 -28.26
C ASP A 21 -14.49 -9.92 -27.28
N PHE A 22 -13.88 -9.07 -26.46
CA PHE A 22 -12.79 -9.46 -25.57
C PHE A 22 -13.31 -10.02 -24.26
N GLU A 23 -12.64 -11.04 -23.73
CA GLU A 23 -12.85 -11.50 -22.37
C GLU A 23 -12.31 -10.49 -21.35
N LEU A 24 -12.79 -10.53 -20.10
CA LEU A 24 -12.34 -9.58 -19.07
C LEU A 24 -10.83 -9.63 -18.81
N GLU A 25 -10.23 -10.81 -18.91
CA GLU A 25 -8.78 -10.97 -18.80
C GLU A 25 -8.03 -10.25 -19.94
N GLU A 26 -8.56 -10.29 -21.15
CA GLU A 26 -7.98 -9.61 -22.30
C GLU A 26 -8.11 -8.09 -22.15
N LEU A 27 -9.27 -7.61 -21.70
CA LEU A 27 -9.47 -6.20 -21.35
C LEU A 27 -8.50 -5.74 -20.26
N LEU A 28 -8.27 -6.56 -19.23
CA LEU A 28 -7.25 -6.31 -18.22
C LEU A 28 -5.85 -6.21 -18.82
N MET A 29 -5.46 -7.18 -19.67
CA MET A 29 -4.14 -7.21 -20.30
C MET A 29 -3.91 -5.99 -21.18
N VAL A 30 -4.89 -5.61 -22.00
CA VAL A 30 -4.83 -4.41 -22.85
C VAL A 30 -4.72 -3.16 -21.97
N SER A 31 -5.50 -3.07 -20.89
CA SER A 31 -5.45 -1.94 -19.95
C SER A 31 -4.05 -1.75 -19.36
N TRP A 32 -3.41 -2.82 -18.90
CA TRP A 32 -2.05 -2.74 -18.36
C TRP A 32 -0.98 -2.50 -19.43
N GLY A 33 -1.18 -3.02 -20.64
CA GLY A 33 -0.34 -2.73 -21.80
C GLY A 33 -0.34 -1.24 -22.13
N ALA A 34 -1.52 -0.63 -22.17
CA ALA A 34 -1.71 0.80 -22.44
C ALA A 34 -1.28 1.72 -21.28
N ALA A 35 -1.49 1.29 -20.03
CA ALA A 35 -1.08 2.05 -18.84
C ALA A 35 0.45 2.13 -18.66
N GLY A 36 1.17 1.16 -19.23
CA GLY A 36 2.63 1.09 -19.17
C GLY A 36 3.38 1.87 -20.25
N SER A 37 2.68 2.38 -21.27
CA SER A 37 3.30 3.10 -22.39
C SER A 37 3.28 4.63 -22.17
N CYS A 38 4.23 5.35 -22.76
CA CYS A 38 4.35 6.82 -22.64
C CYS A 38 3.21 7.60 -23.32
N ALA A 39 2.29 6.93 -24.02
CA ALA A 39 1.19 7.52 -24.75
C ALA A 39 -0.09 6.71 -24.48
N SER A 40 -0.66 6.87 -23.29
CA SER A 40 -1.96 6.30 -22.97
C SER A 40 -3.01 6.88 -23.93
N ASP A 41 -3.56 6.03 -24.80
CA ASP A 41 -4.61 6.41 -25.74
C ASP A 41 -5.94 6.52 -24.98
N VAL A 42 -6.42 7.74 -24.81
CA VAL A 42 -7.61 8.06 -24.02
C VAL A 42 -8.86 7.40 -24.61
N ASP A 43 -8.96 7.27 -25.93
CA ASP A 43 -10.12 6.68 -26.59
C ASP A 43 -10.20 5.18 -26.31
N LEU A 44 -9.05 4.49 -26.34
CA LEU A 44 -8.96 3.07 -25.96
C LEU A 44 -9.38 2.87 -24.50
N PHE A 45 -8.87 3.69 -23.58
CA PHE A 45 -9.26 3.62 -22.17
C PHE A 45 -10.75 3.88 -21.97
N ASN A 46 -11.32 4.89 -22.64
CA ASN A 46 -12.75 5.17 -22.53
C ASN A 46 -13.59 3.97 -23.00
N ALA A 47 -13.25 3.39 -24.15
CA ALA A 47 -13.98 2.25 -24.69
C ALA A 47 -13.90 1.01 -23.77
N ILE A 48 -12.73 0.73 -23.18
CA ILE A 48 -12.57 -0.37 -22.21
C ILE A 48 -13.42 -0.10 -20.96
N GLN A 49 -13.34 1.13 -20.42
CA GLN A 49 -14.06 1.49 -19.20
C GLN A 49 -15.58 1.43 -19.40
N ASP A 50 -16.09 1.89 -20.54
CA ASP A 50 -17.52 1.84 -20.89
C ASP A 50 -18.02 0.40 -21.04
N GLU A 51 -17.24 -0.46 -21.70
CA GLU A 51 -17.55 -1.88 -21.85
C GLU A 51 -17.59 -2.59 -20.49
N VAL A 52 -16.56 -2.41 -19.66
CA VAL A 52 -16.49 -3.03 -18.33
C VAL A 52 -17.58 -2.50 -17.42
N ALA A 53 -17.86 -1.20 -17.44
CA ALA A 53 -18.97 -0.60 -16.70
C ALA A 53 -20.33 -1.14 -17.17
N GLY A 54 -20.47 -1.43 -18.48
CA GLY A 54 -21.63 -2.12 -19.05
C GLY A 54 -21.84 -3.51 -18.48
N ARG A 55 -20.80 -4.36 -18.54
CA ARG A 55 -20.85 -5.72 -17.98
C ARG A 55 -21.18 -5.74 -16.49
N LEU A 56 -20.63 -4.79 -15.73
CA LEU A 56 -20.89 -4.66 -14.30
C LEU A 56 -22.32 -4.26 -13.96
N ARG A 57 -23.05 -3.57 -14.86
CA ARG A 57 -24.47 -3.24 -14.63
C ARG A 57 -25.39 -4.46 -14.74
N GLU A 58 -24.97 -5.47 -15.49
CA GLU A 58 -25.71 -6.73 -15.68
C GLU A 58 -25.18 -7.86 -14.78
N PHE A 59 -24.17 -7.56 -13.95
CA PHE A 59 -23.53 -8.54 -13.08
C PHE A 59 -24.43 -8.89 -11.89
N GLU A 60 -24.58 -10.19 -11.64
CA GLU A 60 -25.15 -10.71 -10.40
C GLU A 60 -24.21 -11.76 -9.79
N PRO A 61 -23.78 -11.61 -8.52
CA PRO A 61 -22.86 -12.56 -7.87
C PRO A 61 -23.35 -14.01 -7.88
N ARG A 62 -24.67 -14.21 -7.85
CA ARG A 62 -25.32 -15.53 -7.82
C ARG A 62 -25.14 -16.35 -9.09
N ASN A 63 -24.72 -15.71 -10.18
CA ASN A 63 -24.45 -16.39 -11.45
C ASN A 63 -23.14 -17.17 -11.43
N PHE A 64 -22.31 -17.01 -10.40
CA PHE A 64 -21.07 -17.78 -10.23
C PHE A 64 -21.34 -19.08 -9.46
N HIS A 65 -20.96 -20.21 -10.05
CA HIS A 65 -21.15 -21.54 -9.46
C HIS A 65 -20.00 -22.00 -8.57
N ASP A 66 -18.86 -21.29 -8.61
CA ASP A 66 -17.69 -21.58 -7.80
C ASP A 66 -16.94 -20.29 -7.42
N LEU A 67 -16.20 -20.37 -6.31
CA LEU A 67 -15.52 -19.22 -5.71
C LEU A 67 -14.28 -18.79 -6.51
N ALA A 68 -13.63 -19.71 -7.22
CA ALA A 68 -12.44 -19.39 -8.01
C ALA A 68 -12.81 -18.51 -9.22
N SER A 69 -13.90 -18.83 -9.92
CA SER A 69 -14.44 -18.04 -11.01
C SER A 69 -14.85 -16.63 -10.55
N LEU A 70 -15.51 -16.53 -9.40
CA LEU A 70 -15.87 -15.23 -8.81
C LEU A 70 -14.63 -14.41 -8.46
N GLN A 71 -13.62 -15.03 -7.84
CA GLN A 71 -12.38 -14.36 -7.50
C GLN A 71 -11.61 -13.90 -8.74
N LYS A 72 -11.58 -14.71 -9.80
CA LYS A 72 -10.96 -14.31 -11.08
C LYS A 72 -11.67 -13.09 -11.67
N PHE A 73 -13.00 -13.10 -11.72
CA PHE A 73 -13.80 -11.96 -12.16
C PHE A 73 -13.48 -10.70 -11.34
N VAL A 74 -13.50 -10.80 -10.01
CA VAL A 74 -13.14 -9.69 -9.11
C VAL A 74 -11.74 -9.17 -9.42
N GLN A 75 -10.75 -10.07 -9.54
CA GLN A 75 -9.36 -9.69 -9.82
C GLN A 75 -9.22 -8.96 -11.15
N ASP A 76 -9.94 -9.40 -12.18
CA ASP A 76 -9.91 -8.77 -13.50
C ASP A 76 -10.51 -7.35 -13.45
N ILE A 77 -11.68 -7.19 -12.84
CA ILE A 77 -12.34 -5.88 -12.68
C ILE A 77 -11.48 -4.92 -11.87
N LEU A 78 -11.02 -5.35 -10.68
CA LEU A 78 -10.16 -4.54 -9.84
C LEU A 78 -8.84 -4.21 -10.54
N GLY A 79 -8.35 -5.11 -11.39
CA GLY A 79 -7.17 -4.92 -12.21
C GLY A 79 -7.37 -3.84 -13.29
N VAL A 80 -8.55 -3.79 -13.93
CA VAL A 80 -8.90 -2.75 -14.91
C VAL A 80 -9.03 -1.39 -14.20
N VAL A 81 -9.75 -1.33 -13.09
CA VAL A 81 -9.86 -0.10 -12.26
C VAL A 81 -8.47 0.40 -11.88
N TRP A 82 -7.59 -0.50 -11.45
CA TRP A 82 -6.23 -0.16 -11.09
C TRP A 82 -5.40 0.32 -12.28
N ALA A 83 -5.49 -0.33 -13.45
CA ALA A 83 -4.78 0.10 -14.64
C ALA A 83 -5.22 1.51 -15.09
N CYS A 84 -6.53 1.80 -15.08
CA CYS A 84 -7.06 3.12 -15.42
C CYS A 84 -6.63 4.18 -14.40
N ASN A 85 -6.66 3.87 -13.10
CA ASN A 85 -6.14 4.75 -12.05
C ASN A 85 -4.63 4.95 -12.21
N TYR A 86 -3.88 3.90 -12.56
CA TYR A 86 -2.44 3.99 -12.77
C TYR A 86 -2.09 4.96 -13.90
N ALA A 87 -2.86 4.94 -14.99
CA ALA A 87 -2.77 5.87 -16.10
C ALA A 87 -3.33 7.28 -15.80
N ASN A 88 -3.94 7.49 -14.63
CA ASN A 88 -4.69 8.70 -14.25
C ASN A 88 -5.88 9.01 -15.18
N ILE A 89 -6.57 7.99 -15.69
CA ILE A 89 -7.72 8.09 -16.63
C ILE A 89 -8.97 7.37 -16.08
N LEU A 90 -8.98 6.98 -14.79
CA LEU A 90 -10.12 6.29 -14.17
C LEU A 90 -11.40 7.16 -14.23
N SER A 91 -12.45 6.63 -14.85
CA SER A 91 -13.75 7.28 -14.99
C SER A 91 -14.65 6.99 -13.78
N GLN A 92 -15.50 7.97 -13.43
CA GLN A 92 -16.50 7.80 -12.36
C GLN A 92 -17.51 6.69 -12.67
N PRO A 93 -18.06 6.56 -13.90
CA PRO A 93 -18.99 5.47 -14.21
C PRO A 93 -18.42 4.07 -13.97
N LEU A 94 -17.16 3.82 -14.36
CA LEU A 94 -16.51 2.53 -14.08
C LEU A 94 -16.33 2.33 -12.57
N LEU A 95 -15.87 3.35 -11.85
CA LEU A 95 -15.63 3.26 -10.41
C LEU A 95 -16.93 2.98 -9.64
N GLU A 96 -18.02 3.68 -9.97
CA GLU A 96 -19.33 3.49 -9.34
C GLU A 96 -19.89 2.08 -9.61
N SER A 97 -19.85 1.63 -10.88
CA SER A 97 -20.25 0.26 -11.24
C SER A 97 -19.42 -0.80 -10.51
N ALA A 98 -18.10 -0.60 -10.40
CA ALA A 98 -17.23 -1.53 -9.69
C ALA A 98 -17.54 -1.54 -8.19
N ARG A 99 -17.76 -0.38 -7.55
CA ARG A 99 -18.14 -0.31 -6.14
C ARG A 99 -19.41 -1.09 -5.86
N GLU A 100 -20.45 -0.88 -6.67
CA GLU A 100 -21.73 -1.53 -6.47
C GLU A 100 -21.61 -3.06 -6.63
N ALA A 101 -20.98 -3.53 -7.71
CA ALA A 101 -20.79 -4.96 -7.95
C ALA A 101 -19.95 -5.64 -6.84
N MET A 102 -18.87 -5.01 -6.40
CA MET A 102 -18.00 -5.53 -5.34
C MET A 102 -18.71 -5.54 -3.98
N LYS A 103 -19.48 -4.50 -3.68
CA LYS A 103 -20.32 -4.44 -2.47
C LYS A 103 -21.37 -5.55 -2.46
N GLN A 104 -22.11 -5.72 -3.56
CA GLN A 104 -23.10 -6.80 -3.71
C GLN A 104 -22.47 -8.18 -3.52
N THR A 105 -21.28 -8.39 -4.09
CA THR A 105 -20.51 -9.63 -3.91
C THR A 105 -20.23 -9.90 -2.44
N GLY A 106 -19.70 -8.92 -1.72
CA GLY A 106 -19.40 -9.06 -0.30
C GLY A 106 -20.64 -9.29 0.57
N VAL A 107 -21.74 -8.58 0.30
CA VAL A 107 -23.02 -8.76 1.01
C VAL A 107 -23.57 -10.18 0.84
N GLU A 108 -23.55 -10.74 -0.36
CA GLU A 108 -24.01 -12.12 -0.57
C GLU A 108 -23.10 -13.14 0.12
N MET A 109 -21.79 -12.90 0.16
CA MET A 109 -20.85 -13.74 0.90
C MET A 109 -21.06 -13.66 2.41
N ASP A 110 -21.26 -12.46 2.97
CA ASP A 110 -21.58 -12.28 4.37
C ASP A 110 -22.87 -13.01 4.76
N LYS A 111 -23.92 -12.93 3.93
CA LYS A 111 -25.16 -13.71 4.12
C LYS A 111 -24.90 -15.22 4.10
N ALA A 112 -24.14 -15.71 3.12
CA ALA A 112 -23.85 -17.14 2.98
C ALA A 112 -22.99 -17.69 4.14
N ARG A 113 -22.13 -16.85 4.73
CA ARG A 113 -21.23 -17.22 5.84
C ARG A 113 -21.79 -16.87 7.23
N GLY A 114 -22.95 -16.22 7.30
CA GLY A 114 -23.56 -15.79 8.56
C GLY A 114 -22.78 -14.68 9.28
N THR A 115 -22.05 -13.84 8.55
CA THR A 115 -21.31 -12.71 9.14
C THR A 115 -22.30 -11.64 9.64
N SER A 116 -22.10 -11.12 10.85
CA SER A 116 -22.88 -10.00 11.41
C SER A 116 -21.98 -8.80 11.71
N CYS A 117 -22.42 -7.59 11.35
CA CYS A 117 -21.73 -6.31 11.54
C CYS A 117 -21.73 -5.79 13.00
N SER A 118 -22.08 -6.62 13.98
CA SER A 118 -22.30 -6.20 15.37
C SER A 118 -21.09 -6.37 16.29
N TYR A 119 -19.96 -6.89 15.79
CA TYR A 119 -18.80 -7.18 16.64
C TYR A 119 -17.96 -5.92 16.90
N GLN A 120 -18.04 -5.41 18.13
CA GLN A 120 -17.13 -4.40 18.66
C GLN A 120 -15.98 -5.08 19.39
N VAL A 121 -14.75 -4.58 19.21
CA VAL A 121 -13.63 -4.95 20.08
C VAL A 121 -14.06 -4.64 21.52
N PRO A 122 -14.03 -5.63 22.45
CA PRO A 122 -14.25 -5.35 23.87
C PRO A 122 -13.31 -4.22 24.27
N SER A 123 -13.79 -3.19 24.99
CA SER A 123 -13.03 -1.98 25.33
C SER A 123 -11.69 -2.34 26.00
N LEU A 124 -10.69 -2.57 25.16
CA LEU A 124 -9.32 -2.82 25.54
C LEU A 124 -8.60 -1.59 25.01
N LEU A 125 -8.20 -0.75 25.96
CA LEU A 125 -7.24 0.36 25.85
C LEU A 125 -7.85 1.77 25.86
N GLU A 126 -8.39 2.17 27.02
CA GLU A 126 -8.08 3.51 27.57
C GLU A 126 -6.60 3.51 28.01
N THR A 127 -5.66 3.45 27.08
CA THR A 127 -4.23 3.44 27.44
C THR A 127 -3.49 4.42 26.55
N SER A 128 -2.71 5.31 27.16
CA SER A 128 -2.02 6.41 26.48
C SER A 128 -1.13 5.88 25.35
N ILE A 129 -0.96 6.66 24.28
CA ILE A 129 -0.13 6.31 23.11
C ILE A 129 1.28 5.84 23.50
N ASP A 130 1.83 6.40 24.58
CA ASP A 130 3.14 6.00 25.11
C ASP A 130 3.17 4.55 25.62
N SER A 131 2.11 4.10 26.30
CA SER A 131 2.01 2.71 26.76
C SER A 131 1.86 1.70 25.60
N LEU A 132 1.31 2.16 24.46
CA LEU A 132 1.07 1.37 23.26
C LEU A 132 2.36 1.03 22.52
N LEU A 133 3.29 1.98 22.47
CA LEU A 133 4.58 1.84 21.80
C LEU A 133 5.61 1.03 22.61
N LEU A 134 5.33 0.77 23.89
CA LEU A 134 6.22 0.10 24.84
C LEU A 134 6.11 -1.42 24.86
N LYS A 135 4.99 -2.01 24.42
CA LYS A 135 4.67 -3.42 24.70
C LYS A 135 5.17 -4.45 23.67
N GLY A 136 5.73 -4.03 22.53
CA GLY A 136 6.21 -4.96 21.49
C GLY A 136 5.13 -5.89 20.91
N GLN A 137 3.86 -5.62 21.21
CA GLN A 137 2.69 -6.39 20.79
C GLN A 137 1.85 -5.57 19.81
N PRO A 138 1.09 -6.22 18.91
CA PRO A 138 0.17 -5.54 18.03
C PRO A 138 -0.96 -4.87 18.80
N GLN A 139 -1.59 -3.88 18.15
CA GLN A 139 -2.69 -3.16 18.76
C GLN A 139 -3.70 -2.66 17.73
N ILE A 140 -4.99 -2.89 17.96
CA ILE A 140 -6.05 -2.24 17.20
C ILE A 140 -6.12 -0.77 17.62
N VAL A 141 -5.81 0.14 16.69
CA VAL A 141 -5.75 1.60 16.93
C VAL A 141 -6.98 2.34 16.41
N LEU A 142 -7.76 1.70 15.55
CA LEU A 142 -9.08 2.15 15.14
C LEU A 142 -9.96 0.92 14.95
N ASP A 143 -11.10 0.87 15.64
CA ASP A 143 -12.09 -0.17 15.49
C ASP A 143 -13.40 0.40 14.98
N LEU A 144 -13.82 -0.02 13.79
CA LEU A 144 -15.11 0.31 13.20
C LEU A 144 -15.97 -0.96 13.12
N PRO A 145 -17.30 -0.86 12.90
CA PRO A 145 -18.18 -2.03 12.89
C PRO A 145 -17.75 -3.13 11.90
N ASP A 146 -17.25 -2.75 10.72
CA ASP A 146 -17.00 -3.65 9.59
C ASP A 146 -15.51 -3.74 9.20
N ARG A 147 -14.64 -2.93 9.81
CA ARG A 147 -13.21 -2.83 9.48
C ARG A 147 -12.41 -2.30 10.66
N PHE A 148 -11.10 -2.47 10.64
CA PHE A 148 -10.22 -1.97 11.71
C PHE A 148 -8.82 -1.64 11.18
N VAL A 149 -8.10 -0.81 11.93
CA VAL A 149 -6.68 -0.53 11.71
C VAL A 149 -5.88 -1.06 12.88
N ILE A 150 -4.85 -1.84 12.58
CA ILE A 150 -3.96 -2.46 13.56
C ILE A 150 -2.51 -1.98 13.39
N LEU A 151 -1.87 -1.55 14.47
CA LEU A 151 -0.45 -1.24 14.50
C LEU A 151 0.36 -2.53 14.58
N LYS A 152 1.14 -2.81 13.52
CA LYS A 152 2.09 -3.92 13.50
C LYS A 152 3.44 -3.49 14.07
N PRO A 153 3.91 -4.08 15.19
CA PRO A 153 5.29 -3.93 15.64
C PRO A 153 6.28 -4.63 14.68
N PRO A 154 7.58 -4.28 14.70
CA PRO A 154 8.59 -5.02 13.96
C PRO A 154 8.72 -6.47 14.48
N GLY A 155 9.17 -7.39 13.62
CA GLY A 155 9.32 -8.81 13.94
C GLY A 155 8.04 -9.65 13.77
N TRP A 156 6.88 -9.02 13.71
CA TRP A 156 5.61 -9.70 13.46
C TRP A 156 5.34 -9.88 11.96
N GLU A 157 4.90 -11.05 11.56
CA GLU A 157 4.37 -11.32 10.22
C GLU A 157 2.85 -11.12 10.21
N VAL A 158 2.28 -10.89 9.03
CA VAL A 158 0.84 -10.65 8.91
C VAL A 158 0.05 -11.96 8.99
N ALA A 159 0.27 -12.88 8.05
CA ALA A 159 -0.52 -14.10 7.97
C ALA A 159 0.14 -15.30 7.25
N ASP A 160 1.38 -15.20 6.74
CA ASP A 160 1.96 -16.28 5.91
C ASP A 160 2.57 -17.43 6.73
N GLN A 161 2.59 -17.33 8.06
CA GLN A 161 3.02 -18.42 8.98
C GLN A 161 4.49 -18.87 8.84
N HIS A 162 5.39 -17.98 8.40
CA HIS A 162 6.84 -18.25 8.40
C HIS A 162 7.51 -17.94 9.75
N THR A 163 6.85 -17.13 10.60
CA THR A 163 7.35 -16.76 11.93
C THR A 163 6.36 -17.15 13.03
N GLU A 164 6.83 -17.24 14.26
CA GLU A 164 5.98 -17.51 15.43
C GLU A 164 5.01 -16.34 15.73
N LEU A 165 5.48 -15.10 15.49
CA LEU A 165 4.73 -13.88 15.78
C LEU A 165 3.84 -13.49 14.59
N GLN A 166 2.58 -13.92 14.63
CA GLN A 166 1.60 -13.68 13.57
C GLN A 166 0.49 -12.72 14.01
N LEU A 167 0.27 -11.68 13.20
CA LEU A 167 -0.80 -10.71 13.40
C LEU A 167 -2.18 -11.37 13.32
N LEU A 168 -2.35 -12.32 12.41
CA LEU A 168 -3.57 -13.13 12.27
C LEU A 168 -3.97 -13.81 13.58
N PHE A 169 -3.02 -14.45 14.28
CA PHE A 169 -3.30 -15.17 15.52
C PHE A 169 -3.67 -14.20 16.65
N PHE A 170 -2.99 -13.06 16.72
CA PHE A 170 -3.34 -11.98 17.64
C PHE A 170 -4.76 -11.47 17.39
N VAL A 171 -5.11 -11.15 16.14
CA VAL A 171 -6.44 -10.62 15.78
C VAL A 171 -7.53 -11.64 16.09
N ARG A 172 -7.32 -12.93 15.78
CA ARG A 172 -8.28 -14.00 16.13
C ARG A 172 -8.48 -14.10 17.64
N ALA A 173 -7.42 -13.98 18.43
CA ALA A 173 -7.51 -14.02 19.88
C ALA A 173 -8.28 -12.82 20.45
N VAL A 174 -8.01 -11.60 19.95
CA VAL A 174 -8.67 -10.37 20.42
C VAL A 174 -10.13 -10.28 19.98
N LEU A 175 -10.44 -10.66 18.74
CA LEU A 175 -11.79 -10.63 18.17
C LEU A 175 -12.58 -11.94 18.42
N GLY A 176 -12.06 -12.82 19.28
CA GLY A 176 -12.72 -14.06 19.70
C GLY A 176 -12.99 -15.08 18.60
N GLY A 177 -12.35 -14.95 17.42
CA GLY A 177 -12.54 -15.84 16.29
C GLY A 177 -13.96 -15.86 15.72
N GLN A 178 -14.77 -14.84 15.96
CA GLN A 178 -16.19 -14.83 15.56
C GLN A 178 -16.42 -14.34 14.13
N LEU A 179 -15.38 -13.82 13.48
CA LEU A 179 -15.48 -13.25 12.14
C LEU A 179 -15.04 -14.29 11.09
N PRO A 180 -15.95 -14.79 10.23
CA PRO A 180 -15.64 -15.82 9.24
C PRO A 180 -14.46 -15.45 8.34
N ILE A 181 -14.37 -14.19 7.93
CA ILE A 181 -13.30 -13.70 7.04
C ILE A 181 -11.90 -13.91 7.64
N LEU A 182 -11.73 -13.94 8.97
CA LEU A 182 -10.43 -14.19 9.61
C LEU A 182 -9.96 -15.64 9.44
N PHE A 183 -10.80 -16.55 8.95
CA PHE A 183 -10.47 -17.94 8.66
C PHE A 183 -10.41 -18.23 7.16
N ASP A 184 -10.66 -17.22 6.35
CA ASP A 184 -10.70 -17.32 4.89
C ASP A 184 -9.38 -16.88 4.28
N ALA A 185 -8.54 -17.87 3.93
CA ALA A 185 -7.24 -17.63 3.32
C ALA A 185 -7.36 -16.99 1.92
N GLU A 186 -8.43 -17.27 1.19
CA GLU A 186 -8.64 -16.75 -0.17
C GLU A 186 -8.93 -15.25 -0.15
N HIS A 187 -9.55 -14.77 0.93
CA HIS A 187 -9.75 -13.34 1.22
C HIS A 187 -8.65 -12.78 2.13
N THR A 188 -7.47 -13.41 2.14
CA THR A 188 -6.28 -12.97 2.88
C THR A 188 -6.53 -12.72 4.37
N TYR A 189 -7.47 -13.47 4.95
CA TYR A 189 -7.94 -13.32 6.31
C TYR A 189 -8.48 -11.91 6.64
N GLY A 190 -8.99 -11.20 5.62
CA GLY A 190 -9.47 -9.82 5.73
C GLY A 190 -8.37 -8.76 5.69
N PHE A 191 -7.09 -9.11 5.60
CA PHE A 191 -6.00 -8.12 5.53
C PHE A 191 -5.84 -7.54 4.12
N LEU A 192 -6.05 -6.23 3.95
CA LEU A 192 -5.99 -5.61 2.62
C LEU A 192 -4.56 -5.54 2.04
N HIS A 193 -3.57 -5.46 2.93
CA HIS A 193 -2.18 -5.36 2.54
C HIS A 193 -1.26 -5.78 3.69
N ARG A 194 -0.03 -6.16 3.32
CA ARG A 194 1.01 -6.60 4.26
C ARG A 194 2.10 -5.54 4.49
N LEU A 195 2.90 -5.79 5.51
CA LEU A 195 4.19 -5.16 5.75
C LEU A 195 5.26 -6.26 5.88
N ASP A 196 6.49 -5.96 5.49
CA ASP A 196 7.61 -6.86 5.72
C ASP A 196 7.79 -7.11 7.23
N VAL A 197 8.27 -8.30 7.61
CA VAL A 197 8.51 -8.68 9.01
C VAL A 197 9.29 -7.61 9.80
N PRO A 198 10.45 -7.09 9.34
CA PRO A 198 11.18 -6.04 10.07
C PRO A 198 10.52 -4.67 10.00
N SER A 199 9.56 -4.44 9.11
CA SER A 199 8.87 -3.15 9.01
C SER A 199 7.79 -3.03 10.09
N SER A 200 7.45 -1.81 10.48
CA SER A 200 6.41 -1.53 11.46
C SER A 200 5.35 -0.58 10.89
N GLY A 201 4.22 -0.44 11.57
CA GLY A 201 3.21 0.56 11.25
C GLY A 201 1.81 0.00 11.06
N LEU A 202 0.91 0.89 10.70
CA LEU A 202 -0.54 0.64 10.59
C LEU A 202 -0.84 -0.43 9.55
N ILE A 203 -1.85 -1.27 9.69
CA ILE A 203 -2.39 -2.20 8.69
C ILE A 203 -3.92 -2.07 8.68
N LEU A 204 -4.54 -1.99 7.51
CA LEU A 204 -5.98 -1.96 7.34
C LEU A 204 -6.51 -3.38 7.07
N ALA A 205 -7.59 -3.75 7.76
CA ALA A 205 -8.22 -5.05 7.64
C ALA A 205 -9.75 -4.93 7.73
N ALA A 206 -10.45 -5.86 7.08
CA ALA A 206 -11.90 -5.98 7.10
C ALA A 206 -12.36 -7.01 8.14
N LYS A 207 -13.54 -6.78 8.71
CA LYS A 207 -14.28 -7.74 9.55
C LYS A 207 -15.34 -8.51 8.77
N THR A 208 -15.78 -7.96 7.64
CA THR A 208 -16.82 -8.52 6.76
C THR A 208 -16.33 -8.62 5.32
N TYR A 209 -16.97 -9.48 4.52
CA TYR A 209 -16.66 -9.58 3.10
C TYR A 209 -17.07 -8.31 2.35
N GLU A 210 -18.21 -7.69 2.70
CA GLU A 210 -18.63 -6.38 2.18
C GLU A 210 -17.53 -5.33 2.34
N ALA A 211 -16.97 -5.19 3.55
CA ALA A 211 -15.90 -4.25 3.81
C ALA A 211 -14.61 -4.61 3.09
N TYR A 212 -14.28 -5.91 2.96
CA TYR A 212 -13.09 -6.35 2.23
C TYR A 212 -13.16 -5.92 0.76
N TYR A 213 -14.28 -6.18 0.09
CA TYR A 213 -14.46 -5.83 -1.31
C TYR A 213 -14.53 -4.31 -1.53
N ASP A 214 -15.24 -3.56 -0.68
CA ASP A 214 -15.22 -2.08 -0.72
C ASP A 214 -13.79 -1.54 -0.60
N LEU A 215 -13.03 -2.02 0.39
CA LEU A 215 -11.66 -1.59 0.61
C LEU A 215 -10.71 -2.01 -0.53
N GLN A 216 -10.94 -3.15 -1.19
CA GLN A 216 -10.21 -3.54 -2.40
C GLN A 216 -10.47 -2.57 -3.56
N VAL A 217 -11.72 -2.13 -3.76
CA VAL A 217 -12.03 -1.10 -4.77
C VAL A 217 -11.34 0.21 -4.44
N GLN A 218 -11.42 0.68 -3.19
CA GLN A 218 -10.70 1.89 -2.74
C GLN A 218 -9.19 1.78 -2.99
N LEU A 219 -8.61 0.58 -2.80
CA LEU A 219 -7.19 0.32 -3.02
C LEU A 219 -6.81 0.44 -4.50
N SER A 220 -7.58 -0.19 -5.39
CA SER A 220 -7.36 -0.15 -6.84
C SER A 220 -7.60 1.25 -7.42
N ALA A 221 -8.61 1.96 -6.91
CA ALA A 221 -8.93 3.33 -7.28
C ALA A 221 -7.94 4.38 -6.72
N GLY A 222 -6.96 3.97 -5.90
CA GLY A 222 -5.95 4.88 -5.35
C GLY A 222 -6.47 5.78 -4.22
N GLU A 223 -7.63 5.47 -3.65
CA GLU A 223 -8.25 6.24 -2.57
C GLU A 223 -7.69 5.91 -1.18
N VAL A 224 -6.97 4.78 -1.07
CA VAL A 224 -6.26 4.42 0.15
C VAL A 224 -4.86 5.04 0.16
N THR A 225 -4.64 6.02 1.04
CA THR A 225 -3.33 6.62 1.26
C THR A 225 -2.50 5.74 2.19
N ARG A 226 -1.23 5.51 1.81
CA ARG A 226 -0.25 4.73 2.58
C ARG A 226 1.06 5.50 2.60
N ASP A 227 1.30 6.21 3.71
CA ASP A 227 2.52 7.00 3.88
C ASP A 227 3.46 6.35 4.90
N TYR A 228 4.74 6.42 4.57
CA TYR A 228 5.83 5.80 5.28
C TYR A 228 6.91 6.83 5.60
N VAL A 229 7.69 6.52 6.62
CA VAL A 229 8.93 7.21 6.96
C VAL A 229 10.08 6.25 6.75
N VAL A 230 11.14 6.76 6.13
CA VAL A 230 12.32 5.98 5.78
C VAL A 230 13.58 6.79 6.04
N LEU A 231 14.56 6.16 6.66
CA LEU A 231 15.95 6.63 6.66
C LEU A 231 16.69 5.84 5.58
N CYS A 232 17.32 6.54 4.64
CA CYS A 232 18.07 5.93 3.54
C CYS A 232 19.49 6.49 3.42
N HIS A 233 20.35 5.70 2.78
CA HIS A 233 21.75 6.02 2.55
C HIS A 233 21.93 7.10 1.48
N GLY A 234 22.95 7.93 1.66
CA GLY A 234 23.31 9.04 0.77
C GLY A 234 22.41 10.28 0.93
N TRP A 235 22.92 11.43 0.48
CA TRP A 235 22.11 12.64 0.36
C TRP A 235 21.31 12.62 -0.93
N ALA A 236 20.15 11.96 -0.87
CA ALA A 236 19.20 11.91 -1.98
C ALA A 236 18.79 13.31 -2.44
N ARG A 237 18.89 13.59 -3.74
CA ARG A 237 18.53 14.91 -4.27
C ARG A 237 17.00 15.08 -4.20
N PRO A 238 16.49 16.21 -3.71
CA PRO A 238 15.07 16.53 -3.84
C PRO A 238 14.69 16.60 -5.33
N GLY A 239 13.51 16.08 -5.69
CA GLY A 239 12.97 16.26 -7.04
C GLY A 239 12.36 17.64 -7.25
N ILE A 240 11.58 17.81 -8.32
CA ILE A 240 10.87 19.07 -8.61
C ILE A 240 9.92 19.38 -7.46
N GLU A 241 9.93 20.63 -6.97
CA GLU A 241 9.20 21.05 -5.76
C GLU A 241 9.58 20.26 -4.48
N GLY A 242 10.64 19.45 -4.52
CA GLY A 242 11.05 18.55 -3.42
C GLY A 242 10.40 17.17 -3.46
N LEU A 243 9.61 16.90 -4.50
CA LEU A 243 8.98 15.62 -4.74
C LEU A 243 9.78 14.87 -5.82
N ALA A 244 10.31 13.72 -5.46
CA ALA A 244 10.87 12.76 -6.41
C ALA A 244 9.86 11.64 -6.66
N GLU A 245 9.78 11.17 -7.90
CA GLU A 245 8.97 10.02 -8.28
C GLU A 245 9.88 8.91 -8.80
N ILE A 246 9.63 7.68 -8.32
CA ILE A 246 10.28 6.47 -8.81
C ILE A 246 9.20 5.63 -9.50
N ASN A 247 9.20 5.67 -10.83
CA ASN A 247 8.37 4.86 -11.70
C ASN A 247 9.24 3.76 -12.34
N ALA A 248 9.35 2.63 -11.64
CA ALA A 248 10.15 1.49 -12.04
C ALA A 248 9.35 0.21 -11.85
N ARG A 249 9.53 -0.78 -12.73
CA ARG A 249 8.84 -2.05 -12.58
C ARG A 249 9.52 -2.86 -11.48
N VAL A 250 8.73 -3.57 -10.67
CA VAL A 250 9.23 -4.46 -9.62
C VAL A 250 8.96 -5.90 -10.03
N SER A 251 10.03 -6.68 -10.11
CA SER A 251 9.99 -8.12 -10.39
C SER A 251 10.29 -8.92 -9.14
N TRP A 252 9.52 -9.97 -8.90
CA TRP A 252 9.84 -10.96 -7.89
C TRP A 252 10.77 -12.01 -8.50
N ARG A 253 11.99 -12.15 -7.97
CA ARG A 253 12.93 -13.19 -8.41
C ARG A 253 12.84 -14.40 -7.47
N ASN A 254 13.22 -15.58 -7.97
CA ASN A 254 13.25 -16.85 -7.21
C ASN A 254 14.15 -16.85 -5.95
N SER A 255 14.81 -15.73 -5.61
CA SER A 255 15.81 -15.59 -4.56
C SER A 255 15.33 -14.78 -3.34
N ASP A 256 14.03 -14.78 -3.05
CA ASP A 256 13.45 -13.99 -1.95
C ASP A 256 13.71 -12.47 -1.99
N LEU A 257 13.99 -11.94 -3.19
CA LEU A 257 14.37 -10.57 -3.46
C LEU A 257 13.54 -10.01 -4.62
N SER A 258 13.04 -8.79 -4.42
CA SER A 258 12.46 -7.99 -5.49
C SER A 258 13.54 -7.15 -6.17
N ALA A 259 13.55 -7.10 -7.50
CA ALA A 259 14.45 -6.24 -8.27
C ALA A 259 13.64 -5.18 -9.03
N SER A 260 14.08 -3.93 -8.96
CA SER A 260 13.49 -2.81 -9.69
C SER A 260 14.26 -2.50 -10.96
N GLY A 261 13.55 -2.18 -12.05
CA GLY A 261 14.14 -1.82 -13.34
C GLY A 261 13.10 -1.84 -14.46
N GLY A 262 13.53 -2.23 -15.68
CA GLY A 262 12.65 -2.29 -16.86
C GLY A 262 11.73 -3.51 -16.94
N GLN A 263 11.83 -4.46 -16.00
CA GLN A 263 11.09 -5.74 -16.02
C GLN A 263 10.25 -5.91 -14.75
N GLY A 264 9.17 -6.70 -14.80
CA GLY A 264 8.30 -6.97 -13.64
C GLY A 264 6.92 -6.33 -13.75
N LYS A 265 6.30 -5.91 -12.65
CA LYS A 265 5.00 -5.22 -12.64
C LYS A 265 5.17 -3.70 -12.47
N PRO A 266 4.39 -2.85 -13.16
CA PRO A 266 4.43 -1.40 -12.96
C PRO A 266 4.28 -1.04 -11.48
N SER A 267 5.15 -0.15 -11.01
CA SER A 267 5.20 0.27 -9.62
C SER A 267 5.59 1.73 -9.51
N ARG A 268 4.95 2.45 -8.59
CA ARG A 268 5.12 3.89 -8.42
C ARG A 268 5.22 4.26 -6.94
N THR A 269 6.29 4.97 -6.62
CA THR A 269 6.64 5.44 -5.29
C THR A 269 6.98 6.92 -5.36
N LEU A 270 6.30 7.72 -4.55
CA LEU A 270 6.59 9.14 -4.35
C LEU A 270 7.47 9.29 -3.12
N LEU A 271 8.49 10.13 -3.21
CA LEU A 271 9.51 10.36 -2.18
C LEU A 271 9.66 11.86 -1.95
N LYS A 272 9.65 12.27 -0.69
CA LYS A 272 9.95 13.64 -0.28
C LYS A 272 11.03 13.63 0.78
N ILE A 273 12.19 14.19 0.47
CA ILE A 273 13.30 14.30 1.42
C ILE A 273 12.93 15.37 2.45
N THR A 274 12.82 14.96 3.72
CA THR A 274 12.47 15.84 4.82
C THR A 274 13.68 16.35 5.57
N ALA A 275 14.77 15.57 5.62
CA ALA A 275 16.02 16.00 6.24
C ALA A 275 17.24 15.31 5.62
N HIS A 276 18.36 16.02 5.56
CA HIS A 276 19.69 15.46 5.38
C HIS A 276 20.39 15.33 6.74
N ALA A 277 20.93 14.15 6.98
CA ALA A 277 21.66 13.82 8.19
C ALA A 277 22.98 13.13 7.87
N ALA A 278 23.75 12.85 8.92
CA ALA A 278 24.93 12.01 8.86
C ALA A 278 25.06 11.22 10.16
N HIS A 279 25.63 10.03 10.06
CA HIS A 279 26.17 9.29 11.20
C HIS A 279 27.65 9.02 10.92
N GLN A 280 28.53 9.60 11.74
CA GLN A 280 29.97 9.64 11.45
C GLN A 280 30.23 10.23 10.05
N ALA A 281 30.91 9.49 9.17
CA ALA A 281 31.19 9.91 7.78
C ALA A 281 30.09 9.50 6.79
N GLU A 282 29.08 8.74 7.22
CA GLU A 282 28.03 8.23 6.34
C GLU A 282 26.92 9.27 6.17
N ALA A 283 26.65 9.65 4.92
CA ALA A 283 25.58 10.55 4.54
C ALA A 283 24.23 9.82 4.56
N LEU A 284 23.19 10.44 5.13
CA LEU A 284 21.85 9.86 5.26
C LEU A 284 20.78 10.88 4.87
N SER A 285 19.62 10.39 4.44
CA SER A 285 18.42 11.18 4.20
C SER A 285 17.22 10.58 4.92
N LEU A 286 16.48 11.40 5.66
CA LEU A 286 15.15 11.06 6.13
C LEU A 286 14.14 11.49 5.08
N ALA A 287 13.23 10.59 4.75
CA ALA A 287 12.25 10.83 3.72
C ALA A 287 10.87 10.31 4.12
N ALA A 288 9.86 11.07 3.70
CA ALA A 288 8.50 10.57 3.64
C ALA A 288 8.26 9.93 2.28
N VAL A 289 7.53 8.82 2.29
CA VAL A 289 7.30 7.97 1.13
C VAL A 289 5.81 7.66 1.02
N ARG A 290 5.23 7.88 -0.17
CA ARG A 290 3.86 7.46 -0.50
C ARG A 290 3.91 6.43 -1.61
N ILE A 291 3.17 5.33 -1.48
CA ILE A 291 3.10 4.30 -2.50
C ILE A 291 1.73 4.31 -3.20
N ALA A 292 1.74 4.37 -4.54
CA ALA A 292 0.53 4.17 -5.33
C ALA A 292 0.26 2.66 -5.54
N THR A 293 1.33 1.88 -5.66
CA THR A 293 1.31 0.42 -5.81
C THR A 293 1.88 -0.27 -4.57
N GLY A 294 1.53 -1.54 -4.33
CA GLY A 294 1.98 -2.30 -3.15
C GLY A 294 2.70 -3.59 -3.46
N ARG A 295 3.79 -3.57 -4.25
CA ARG A 295 4.56 -4.79 -4.56
C ARG A 295 5.46 -5.23 -3.39
N ARG A 296 5.81 -6.52 -3.33
CA ARG A 296 6.73 -7.06 -2.29
C ARG A 296 8.05 -6.27 -2.30
N HIS A 297 8.49 -5.83 -1.13
CA HIS A 297 9.69 -4.99 -0.93
C HIS A 297 9.75 -3.72 -1.82
N GLN A 298 8.64 -3.18 -2.32
CA GLN A 298 8.66 -2.10 -3.33
C GLN A 298 9.53 -0.90 -2.92
N ILE A 299 9.30 -0.34 -1.72
CA ILE A 299 10.04 0.83 -1.24
C ILE A 299 11.54 0.53 -1.18
N ARG A 300 11.92 -0.62 -0.60
CA ARG A 300 13.31 -1.05 -0.41
C ARG A 300 14.02 -1.25 -1.74
N SER A 301 13.36 -1.93 -2.68
CA SER A 301 13.88 -2.18 -4.02
C SER A 301 13.99 -0.90 -4.86
N HIS A 302 12.99 -0.01 -4.80
CA HIS A 302 13.02 1.28 -5.49
C HIS A 302 14.16 2.17 -4.98
N LEU A 303 14.29 2.28 -3.65
CA LEU A 303 15.31 3.08 -3.01
C LEU A 303 16.72 2.57 -3.30
N SER A 304 16.93 1.25 -3.25
CA SER A 304 18.18 0.63 -3.68
C SER A 304 18.47 0.88 -5.18
N HIS A 305 17.45 0.79 -6.04
CA HIS A 305 17.58 1.03 -7.47
C HIS A 305 18.01 2.45 -7.84
N VAL A 306 17.55 3.45 -7.08
CA VAL A 306 17.99 4.85 -7.27
C VAL A 306 19.26 5.21 -6.48
N GLY A 307 19.95 4.22 -5.91
CA GLY A 307 21.24 4.40 -5.22
C GLY A 307 21.14 4.86 -3.76
N HIS A 308 19.95 4.81 -3.17
CA HIS A 308 19.68 5.27 -1.81
C HIS A 308 19.01 4.17 -0.96
N PRO A 309 19.64 2.99 -0.76
CA PRO A 309 19.03 1.88 -0.03
C PRO A 309 18.65 2.27 1.40
N THR A 310 17.66 1.58 1.96
CA THR A 310 17.18 1.84 3.32
C THR A 310 18.21 1.42 4.37
N VAL A 311 18.32 2.20 5.44
CA VAL A 311 19.27 1.93 6.55
C VAL A 311 18.86 0.65 7.28
N CYS A 312 19.86 -0.18 7.59
CA CYS A 312 19.74 -1.48 8.24
C CYS A 312 18.88 -2.47 7.43
N ASP A 313 19.11 -2.50 6.11
CA ASP A 313 18.46 -3.45 5.20
C ASP A 313 19.41 -4.55 4.74
N GLY A 314 19.37 -5.69 5.43
CA GLY A 314 20.22 -6.85 5.12
C GLY A 314 19.95 -7.55 3.78
N LYS A 315 18.92 -7.13 3.01
CA LYS A 315 18.64 -7.66 1.67
C LYS A 315 19.11 -6.75 0.55
N TYR A 316 19.10 -5.43 0.78
CA TYR A 316 19.31 -4.42 -0.26
C TYR A 316 20.57 -3.57 -0.06
N THR A 317 21.35 -3.86 0.99
CA THR A 317 22.67 -3.28 1.23
C THR A 317 23.75 -4.37 1.23
N ALA A 318 25.01 -3.98 1.04
CA ALA A 318 26.14 -4.89 1.21
C ALA A 318 26.27 -5.32 2.68
N SER A 319 26.74 -6.54 2.95
CA SER A 319 26.84 -7.08 4.31
C SER A 319 27.64 -6.19 5.26
N ALA A 320 28.71 -5.55 4.78
CA ALA A 320 29.50 -4.60 5.58
C ALA A 320 28.70 -3.35 5.97
N THR A 321 27.89 -2.80 5.05
CA THR A 321 26.99 -1.67 5.34
C THR A 321 25.91 -2.09 6.33
N PHE A 322 25.27 -3.25 6.14
CA PHE A 322 24.26 -3.75 7.07
C PHE A 322 24.82 -3.94 8.50
N GLN A 323 26.04 -4.46 8.62
CA GLN A 323 26.74 -4.59 9.90
C GLN A 323 27.03 -3.23 10.53
N SER A 324 27.51 -2.25 9.75
CA SER A 324 27.71 -0.86 10.22
C SER A 324 26.40 -0.25 10.72
N ASP A 325 25.34 -0.37 9.93
CA ASP A 325 24.01 0.16 10.24
C ASP A 325 23.45 -0.40 11.54
N SER A 326 23.75 -1.67 11.87
CA SER A 326 23.22 -2.34 13.07
C SER A 326 23.67 -1.72 14.39
N TYR A 327 24.77 -0.95 14.41
CA TYR A 327 25.18 -0.16 15.58
C TYR A 327 24.30 1.09 15.78
N VAL A 328 23.68 1.57 14.70
CA VAL A 328 22.85 2.80 14.69
C VAL A 328 21.38 2.43 14.85
N CYS A 329 20.89 1.54 14.00
CA CYS A 329 19.50 1.13 13.89
C CYS A 329 19.34 -0.38 14.10
N GLU A 330 18.37 -0.78 14.91
CA GLU A 330 18.17 -2.20 15.29
C GLU A 330 17.57 -3.06 14.16
N ARG A 331 16.99 -2.41 13.15
CA ARG A 331 16.27 -3.04 12.03
C ARG A 331 16.13 -2.08 10.86
N ASN A 332 15.62 -2.58 9.72
CA ASN A 332 15.27 -1.74 8.58
C ASN A 332 14.43 -0.51 9.00
N PHE A 333 14.94 0.69 8.73
CA PHE A 333 14.26 1.94 9.05
C PHE A 333 13.13 2.20 8.05
N LEU A 334 12.00 1.54 8.29
CA LEU A 334 10.78 1.66 7.50
C LEU A 334 9.57 1.54 8.43
N HIS A 335 8.73 2.57 8.44
CA HIS A 335 7.53 2.63 9.28
C HIS A 335 6.35 3.23 8.51
N ARG A 336 5.22 2.53 8.44
CA ARG A 336 3.97 3.09 7.89
C ARG A 336 3.28 3.94 8.95
N CYS A 337 3.51 5.25 8.90
CA CYS A 337 3.03 6.20 9.89
C CYS A 337 1.60 6.68 9.63
N ARG A 338 1.06 6.58 8.41
CA ARG A 338 -0.28 7.13 8.10
C ARG A 338 -1.06 6.26 7.11
N LEU A 339 -2.34 6.08 7.42
CA LEU A 339 -3.34 5.48 6.56
C LEU A 339 -4.55 6.42 6.44
N VAL A 340 -5.06 6.59 5.21
CA VAL A 340 -6.33 7.28 4.95
C VAL A 340 -7.19 6.39 4.07
N PHE A 341 -8.47 6.26 4.40
CA PHE A 341 -9.46 5.47 3.67
C PHE A 341 -10.87 6.02 3.94
N ARG A 342 -11.91 5.45 3.32
CA ARG A 342 -13.31 5.76 3.62
C ARG A 342 -13.97 4.61 4.37
N ASP A 343 -14.77 4.94 5.39
CA ASP A 343 -15.60 3.95 6.07
C ASP A 343 -16.90 3.63 5.31
N ALA A 344 -17.73 2.74 5.86
CA ALA A 344 -19.00 2.33 5.26
C ALA A 344 -20.00 3.48 5.02
N ASN A 345 -19.86 4.60 5.74
CA ASN A 345 -20.69 5.80 5.58
C ASN A 345 -20.03 6.82 4.63
N CYS A 346 -19.02 6.40 3.86
CA CYS A 346 -18.20 7.24 2.98
C CYS A 346 -17.41 8.34 3.70
N VAL A 347 -17.30 8.28 5.03
CA VAL A 347 -16.56 9.27 5.83
C VAL A 347 -15.06 8.98 5.73
N ARG A 348 -14.28 10.02 5.43
CA ARG A 348 -12.81 9.94 5.40
C ARG A 348 -12.29 9.66 6.80
N ARG A 349 -11.58 8.54 6.95
CA ARG A 349 -10.87 8.14 8.17
C ARG A 349 -9.38 8.30 7.95
N GLU A 350 -8.72 8.89 8.93
CA GLU A 350 -7.27 9.09 8.94
C GLU A 350 -6.72 8.58 10.27
N VAL A 351 -5.72 7.72 10.17
CA VAL A 351 -4.99 7.19 11.32
C VAL A 351 -3.53 7.51 11.13
N THR A 352 -2.92 8.15 12.12
CA THR A 352 -1.50 8.48 12.15
C THR A 352 -0.84 7.87 13.39
N MET A 353 0.44 7.51 13.26
CA MET A 353 1.27 7.01 14.35
C MET A 353 2.63 7.70 14.32
N PRO A 354 3.17 8.11 15.48
CA PRO A 354 4.53 8.61 15.57
C PRO A 354 5.54 7.49 15.31
N LEU A 355 6.82 7.86 15.16
CA LEU A 355 7.89 6.87 15.04
C LEU A 355 7.95 5.99 16.32
N PRO A 356 8.09 4.66 16.16
CA PRO A 356 8.30 3.79 17.29
C PRO A 356 9.64 4.09 17.98
N ALA A 357 9.74 3.73 19.26
CA ALA A 357 10.84 4.15 20.14
C ALA A 357 12.22 3.72 19.62
N ASP A 358 12.32 2.56 18.99
CA ASP A 358 13.54 2.05 18.33
C ASP A 358 14.02 2.96 17.20
N LEU A 359 13.12 3.40 16.31
CA LEU A 359 13.46 4.32 15.23
C LEU A 359 13.71 5.75 15.73
N ARG A 360 13.03 6.19 16.79
CA ARG A 360 13.36 7.47 17.46
C ARG A 360 14.77 7.44 18.04
N ARG A 361 15.16 6.36 18.72
CA ARG A 361 16.54 6.18 19.21
C ARG A 361 17.57 6.20 18.07
N CYS A 362 17.25 5.60 16.92
CA CYS A 362 18.09 5.69 15.73
C CYS A 362 18.25 7.15 15.28
N LEU A 363 17.16 7.91 15.17
CA LEU A 363 17.23 9.33 14.76
C LEU A 363 17.98 10.22 15.75
N GLN A 364 17.95 9.91 17.05
CA GLN A 364 18.73 10.65 18.05
C GLN A 364 20.25 10.49 17.87
N LYS A 365 20.70 9.42 17.20
CA LYS A 365 22.12 9.16 16.92
C LYS A 365 22.63 9.87 15.66
N VAL A 366 21.75 10.39 14.81
CA VAL A 366 22.17 11.06 13.56
C VAL A 366 22.29 12.57 13.77
N ALA A 367 23.30 13.18 13.16
CA ALA A 367 23.50 14.63 13.18
C ALA A 367 22.84 15.27 11.95
N SER A 368 22.05 16.34 12.15
CA SER A 368 21.50 17.13 11.05
C SER A 368 22.61 17.82 10.26
N LYS A 369 22.52 17.84 8.93
CA LYS A 369 23.47 18.57 8.08
C LYS A 369 23.28 20.08 8.13
N GLU A 370 22.04 20.54 8.24
CA GLU A 370 21.65 21.95 8.16
C GLU A 370 20.47 22.26 9.10
N ARG A 371 20.24 23.54 9.40
CA ARG A 371 19.21 23.98 10.35
C ARG A 371 17.80 23.55 9.96
N VAL A 372 17.46 23.57 8.67
CA VAL A 372 16.16 23.11 8.15
C VAL A 372 15.99 21.60 8.43
N SER A 373 17.04 20.82 8.18
CA SER A 373 17.07 19.39 8.49
C SER A 373 16.95 19.12 9.99
N GLN A 374 17.53 19.97 10.85
CA GLN A 374 17.36 19.86 12.29
C GLN A 374 15.90 20.02 12.71
N GLY A 375 15.19 21.03 12.16
CA GLY A 375 13.76 21.23 12.44
C GLY A 375 12.92 20.02 12.03
N ALA A 376 13.15 19.48 10.83
CA ALA A 376 12.45 18.29 10.36
C ALA A 376 12.74 17.04 11.20
N LEU A 377 13.99 16.82 11.63
CA LEU A 377 14.32 15.72 12.55
C LEU A 377 13.61 15.87 13.89
N GLN A 378 13.53 17.09 14.44
CA GLN A 378 12.81 17.34 15.70
C GLN A 378 11.31 17.06 15.59
N LEU A 379 10.69 17.39 14.45
CA LEU A 379 9.28 17.02 14.20
C LEU A 379 9.08 15.51 14.29
N TRP A 380 9.97 14.72 13.68
CA TRP A 380 9.90 13.26 13.72
C TRP A 380 10.24 12.65 15.10
N LEU A 381 10.94 13.39 15.96
CA LEU A 381 11.24 12.98 17.33
C LEU A 381 10.10 13.28 18.32
N GLY A 382 9.20 14.21 17.97
CA GLY A 382 8.04 14.57 18.78
C GLY A 382 6.88 13.55 18.72
N ASP A 383 5.87 13.75 19.57
CA ASP A 383 4.73 12.84 19.72
C ASP A 383 3.56 13.17 18.77
N LEU A 384 3.51 14.41 18.24
CA LEU A 384 2.51 14.87 17.28
C LEU A 384 3.09 14.78 15.86
N GLY A 385 2.89 13.64 15.22
CA GLY A 385 3.08 13.56 13.77
C GLY A 385 1.78 13.92 13.05
N PRO A 386 1.67 15.10 12.44
CA PRO A 386 1.04 15.17 11.14
C PRO A 386 2.15 15.50 10.15
N PHE A 387 2.70 14.44 9.56
CA PHE A 387 3.25 14.59 8.24
C PHE A 387 2.03 14.79 7.32
N ASP A 388 1.64 16.03 7.09
CA ASP A 388 0.88 16.31 5.90
C ASP A 388 1.86 16.44 4.72
N TRP A 389 1.63 15.61 3.72
CA TRP A 389 2.38 15.60 2.47
C TRP A 389 2.32 16.99 1.81
N GLU A 390 1.20 17.71 2.00
CA GLU A 390 0.98 19.09 1.55
C GLU A 390 1.73 20.13 2.41
N GLU A 391 1.74 20.02 3.75
CA GLU A 391 2.47 20.93 4.65
C GLU A 391 3.98 20.93 4.42
N CYS A 392 4.54 19.83 3.92
CA CYS A 392 5.96 19.79 3.56
C CYS A 392 6.32 20.72 2.37
N ASN A 393 5.33 21.32 1.68
CA ASN A 393 5.57 22.41 0.73
C ASN A 393 5.82 23.76 1.43
N ALA A 394 5.29 23.95 2.66
CA ALA A 394 5.43 25.18 3.43
C ALA A 394 6.81 25.28 4.13
N LEU A 395 7.46 24.15 4.42
CA LEU A 395 8.80 24.10 5.04
C LEU A 395 9.96 24.58 4.13
N LYS A 396 9.65 25.13 2.95
CA LYS A 396 10.61 25.74 2.00
C LYS A 396 10.51 27.26 1.89
N LYS A 397 9.61 27.91 2.63
CA LYS A 397 9.54 29.38 2.68
C LYS A 397 10.31 29.93 3.87
#